data_AF-A0A5C6ETG5-F1
#
_entry.id   AF-A0A5C6ETG5-F1
#
_cell.length_a   1.000
_cell.length_b   1.000
_cell.length_c   1.000
_cell.angle_alpha   90.00
_cell.angle_beta   90.00
_cell.angle_gamma   90.00
#
_symmetry.space_group_name_H-M   'P 1'
#
loop_
_entity.id
_entity.type
_entity.pdbx_description
1 polymer ?
#
loop_
_entity_poly.entity_id
_entity_poly.type
_entity_poly.pdbx_seq_one_letter_code
_entity_poly.pdbx_strand_id
1 'polypeptide(L)'
;MASWIARHIERAISQTADGFGDWCVNLQSTAGADRWAQITWEHINLAYPSADDPASALASLPDVPLLDIASWEPNTFVTFSHGADGSLPALADFMAAYFVHVLRLTDAESDWSVSEEAL
;
A
#
# COMPACT_ATOMS: atom_id res chain seq x y z
N MET A 1 -6.20 11.26 15.24
CA MET A 1 -5.23 11.85 14.29
C MET A 1 -5.01 10.79 13.23
N ALA A 2 -5.26 11.08 11.94
CA ALA A 2 -5.06 10.08 10.89
C ALA A 2 -3.57 9.71 10.81
N SER A 3 -3.26 8.42 10.62
CA SER A 3 -1.88 7.95 10.44
C SER A 3 -1.27 8.58 9.20
N TRP A 4 0.06 8.62 9.11
CA TRP A 4 0.73 9.19 7.93
C TRP A 4 0.42 8.39 6.66
N ILE A 5 0.29 7.07 6.77
CA ILE A 5 -0.15 6.18 5.70
C ILE A 5 -1.54 6.58 5.21
N ALA A 6 -2.50 6.80 6.14
CA ALA A 6 -3.85 7.21 5.78
C ALA A 6 -3.88 8.52 4.98
N ARG A 7 -2.99 9.48 5.31
CA ARG A 7 -2.89 10.75 4.54
C ARG A 7 -2.46 10.50 3.09
N HIS A 8 -1.57 9.55 2.85
CA HIS A 8 -1.09 9.24 1.50
C HIS A 8 -2.10 8.43 0.68
N ILE A 9 -2.85 7.54 1.32
CA ILE A 9 -3.97 6.87 0.66
C ILE A 9 -5.05 7.91 0.29
N GLU A 10 -5.44 8.78 1.21
CA GLU A 10 -6.38 9.87 0.95
C GLU A 10 -5.89 10.82 -0.15
N ARG A 11 -4.58 11.09 -0.19
CA ARG A 11 -3.94 11.89 -1.24
C ARG A 11 -4.08 11.25 -2.62
N ALA A 12 -3.78 9.96 -2.76
CA ALA A 12 -3.96 9.23 -4.03
C ALA A 12 -5.43 9.23 -4.48
N ILE A 13 -6.34 8.98 -3.53
CA ILE A 13 -7.78 8.93 -3.78
C ILE A 13 -8.33 10.30 -4.21
N SER A 14 -8.06 11.36 -3.46
CA SER A 14 -8.60 12.70 -3.74
C SER A 14 -8.17 13.27 -5.10
N GLN A 15 -6.92 13.07 -5.53
CA GLN A 15 -6.44 13.63 -6.80
C GLN A 15 -7.17 13.03 -8.01
N THR A 16 -7.47 11.74 -7.99
CA THR A 16 -8.20 11.09 -9.10
C THR A 16 -9.68 11.46 -9.10
N ALA A 17 -10.31 11.64 -7.93
CA ALA A 17 -11.72 12.07 -7.81
C ALA A 17 -11.96 13.47 -8.40
N ASP A 18 -10.97 14.36 -8.34
CA ASP A 18 -11.03 15.72 -8.87
C ASP A 18 -10.84 15.79 -10.41
N GLY A 19 -10.74 14.64 -11.09
CA GLY A 19 -10.65 14.56 -12.55
C GLY A 19 -9.25 14.79 -13.12
N PHE A 20 -8.19 14.70 -12.31
CA PHE A 20 -6.79 14.92 -12.71
C PHE A 20 -6.12 13.70 -13.39
N GLY A 21 -6.89 12.66 -13.75
CA GLY A 21 -6.33 11.40 -14.25
C GLY A 21 -5.85 10.50 -13.12
N ASP A 22 -5.29 9.36 -13.49
CA ASP A 22 -4.75 8.40 -12.53
C ASP A 22 -3.55 9.03 -11.82
N TRP A 23 -3.56 9.04 -10.49
CA TRP A 23 -2.48 9.60 -9.66
C TRP A 23 -1.84 8.50 -8.83
N CYS A 24 -0.51 8.55 -8.69
CA CYS A 24 0.26 7.57 -7.94
C CYS A 24 1.04 8.26 -6.82
N VAL A 25 0.89 7.74 -5.60
CA VAL A 25 1.78 8.04 -4.47
C VAL A 25 2.76 6.88 -4.31
N ASN A 26 4.04 7.15 -4.51
CA ASN A 26 5.12 6.20 -4.34
C ASN A 26 5.77 6.38 -2.96
N LEU A 27 5.88 5.30 -2.21
CA LEU A 27 6.60 5.22 -0.94
C LEU A 27 7.82 4.30 -1.14
N GLN A 28 9.02 4.83 -0.93
CA GLN A 28 10.27 4.07 -1.00
C GLN A 28 10.94 4.04 0.36
N SER A 29 11.23 2.86 0.90
CA SER A 29 11.95 2.76 2.17
C SER A 29 13.40 3.22 2.03
N THR A 30 13.91 3.94 3.03
CA THR A 30 15.32 4.33 3.13
C THR A 30 16.23 3.15 3.52
N ALA A 31 15.65 2.06 4.03
CA ALA A 31 16.38 0.85 4.40
C ALA A 31 16.83 0.02 3.19
N GLY A 32 16.22 0.21 2.01
CA GLY A 32 16.61 -0.47 0.77
C GLY A 32 15.64 -0.27 -0.38
N ALA A 33 16.14 -0.37 -1.61
CA ALA A 33 15.37 -0.19 -2.83
C ALA A 33 14.26 -1.26 -3.01
N ASP A 34 14.46 -2.46 -2.48
CA ASP A 34 13.53 -3.60 -2.63
C ASP A 34 12.31 -3.54 -1.69
N ARG A 35 12.04 -2.36 -1.11
CA ARG A 35 11.01 -2.13 -0.11
C ARG A 35 10.26 -0.86 -0.46
N TRP A 36 9.13 -1.03 -1.13
CA TRP A 36 8.35 0.05 -1.69
C TRP A 36 6.84 -0.25 -1.63
N ALA A 37 6.05 0.80 -1.77
CA ALA A 37 4.61 0.75 -1.97
C ALA A 37 4.19 1.80 -3.00
N GLN A 38 3.19 1.50 -3.81
CA GLN A 38 2.55 2.42 -4.73
C GLN A 38 1.06 2.42 -4.45
N ILE A 39 0.46 3.60 -4.36
CA ILE A 39 -0.94 3.78 -4.04
C ILE A 39 -1.58 4.59 -5.15
N THR A 40 -2.63 4.04 -5.75
CA THR A 40 -3.46 4.70 -6.76
C THR A 40 -4.91 4.76 -6.28
N TRP A 41 -5.82 5.26 -7.12
CA TRP A 41 -7.24 5.35 -6.80
C TRP A 41 -7.89 3.99 -6.47
N GLU A 42 -7.52 2.93 -7.20
CA GLU A 42 -8.16 1.61 -7.06
C GLU A 42 -7.22 0.52 -6.55
N HIS A 43 -5.91 0.79 -6.54
CA HIS A 43 -4.91 -0.24 -6.27
C HIS A 43 -3.87 0.20 -5.25
N ILE A 44 -3.44 -0.76 -4.44
CA ILE A 44 -2.24 -0.69 -3.63
C ILE A 44 -1.30 -1.77 -4.10
N ASN A 45 -0.15 -1.39 -4.66
CA ASN A 45 0.90 -2.31 -5.09
C ASN A 45 2.06 -2.26 -4.09
N LEU A 46 2.46 -3.42 -3.57
CA LEU A 46 3.47 -3.52 -2.51
C LEU A 46 4.59 -4.45 -2.96
N ALA A 47 5.83 -4.13 -2.57
CA ALA A 47 6.93 -5.08 -2.67
C ALA A 47 6.56 -6.41 -1.97
N TYR A 48 6.91 -7.54 -2.58
CA TYR A 48 6.61 -8.86 -2.01
C TYR A 48 7.87 -9.74 -2.01
N PRO A 49 8.61 -9.82 -0.88
CA PRO A 49 9.92 -10.46 -0.80
C PRO A 49 9.82 -11.97 -0.52
N SER A 50 8.80 -12.65 -1.05
CA SER A 50 8.58 -14.08 -0.86
C SER A 50 8.21 -14.75 -2.18
N ALA A 51 8.61 -16.01 -2.32
CA ALA A 51 8.20 -16.84 -3.45
C ALA A 51 6.88 -17.59 -3.20
N ASP A 52 6.45 -17.63 -1.94
CA ASP A 52 5.24 -18.35 -1.52
C ASP A 52 3.97 -17.58 -1.89
N ASP A 53 2.83 -18.28 -1.84
CA ASP A 53 1.53 -17.64 -2.07
C ASP A 53 1.24 -16.57 -1.00
N PRO A 54 0.82 -15.34 -1.38
CA PRO A 54 0.55 -14.26 -0.43
C PRO A 54 -0.49 -14.61 0.63
N ALA A 55 -1.47 -15.48 0.36
CA ALA A 55 -2.56 -15.78 1.30
C ALA A 55 -2.04 -16.21 2.68
N SER A 56 -0.93 -16.97 2.72
CA SER A 56 -0.33 -17.40 3.99
C SER A 56 0.34 -16.25 4.75
N ALA A 57 1.00 -15.33 4.04
CA ALA A 57 1.64 -14.15 4.65
C ALA A 57 0.60 -13.12 5.12
N LEU A 58 -0.55 -13.06 4.45
CA LEU A 58 -1.61 -12.10 4.72
C LEU A 58 -2.60 -12.58 5.79
N ALA A 59 -2.66 -13.89 6.07
CA ALA A 59 -3.60 -14.48 7.03
C ALA A 59 -3.50 -13.91 8.47
N SER A 60 -2.37 -13.31 8.84
CA SER A 60 -2.17 -12.67 10.15
C SER A 60 -2.36 -11.15 10.14
N LEU A 61 -2.64 -10.55 8.98
CA LEU A 61 -2.84 -9.10 8.86
C LEU A 61 -4.29 -8.71 9.18
N PRO A 62 -4.55 -7.44 9.53
CA PRO A 62 -5.92 -6.94 9.71
C PRO A 62 -6.77 -7.19 8.47
N ASP A 63 -8.00 -7.66 8.68
CA ASP A 63 -8.97 -7.82 7.61
C ASP A 63 -9.47 -6.45 7.13
N VAL A 64 -9.60 -6.28 5.82
CA VAL A 64 -10.08 -5.04 5.21
C VAL A 64 -11.22 -5.38 4.26
N PRO A 65 -12.42 -4.79 4.46
CA PRO A 65 -13.53 -5.00 3.54
C PRO A 65 -13.16 -4.61 2.11
N LEU A 66 -13.51 -5.48 1.16
CA LEU A 66 -13.30 -5.27 -0.28
C LEU A 66 -11.83 -5.08 -0.68
N LEU A 67 -10.90 -5.62 0.10
CA LEU A 67 -9.50 -5.74 -0.27
C LEU A 67 -9.23 -7.12 -0.83
N ASP A 68 -8.97 -7.20 -2.13
CA ASP A 68 -8.71 -8.46 -2.83
C ASP A 68 -7.35 -8.42 -3.52
N ILE A 69 -6.65 -9.56 -3.59
CA ILE A 69 -5.43 -9.68 -4.38
C ILE A 69 -5.82 -9.66 -5.86
N ALA A 70 -5.40 -8.60 -6.56
CA ALA A 70 -5.62 -8.45 -8.00
C ALA A 70 -4.56 -9.23 -8.81
N SER A 71 -3.30 -9.16 -8.39
CA SER A 71 -2.18 -9.87 -9.02
C SER A 71 -0.98 -9.95 -8.07
N TRP A 72 -0.06 -10.88 -8.32
CA TRP A 72 1.21 -10.95 -7.60
C TRP A 72 2.28 -11.65 -8.45
N GLU A 73 3.54 -11.40 -8.11
CA GLU A 73 4.68 -12.08 -8.71
C GLU A 73 5.71 -12.45 -7.62
N PRO A 74 6.18 -13.72 -7.60
CA PRO A 74 7.17 -14.21 -6.63
C PRO A 74 8.42 -13.32 -6.54
N ASN A 75 8.77 -12.91 -5.32
CA ASN A 75 9.93 -12.05 -5.02
C ASN A 75 9.89 -10.66 -5.66
N THR A 76 8.75 -10.23 -6.21
CA THR A 76 8.61 -8.95 -6.88
C THR A 76 7.54 -8.10 -6.20
N PHE A 77 6.25 -8.44 -6.35
CA PHE A 77 5.15 -7.60 -5.87
C PHE A 77 3.87 -8.36 -5.54
N VAL A 78 2.98 -7.70 -4.81
CA VAL A 78 1.57 -8.05 -4.66
C VAL A 78 0.73 -6.79 -4.82
N THR A 79 -0.27 -6.87 -5.70
CA THR A 79 -1.23 -5.79 -5.98
C THR A 79 -2.57 -6.15 -5.39
N PHE A 80 -3.13 -5.24 -4.62
CA PHE A 80 -4.47 -5.32 -4.10
C PHE A 80 -5.37 -4.34 -4.86
N SER A 81 -6.58 -4.78 -5.19
CA SER A 81 -7.69 -3.87 -5.51
C SER A 81 -8.44 -3.55 -4.23
N HIS A 82 -8.85 -2.30 -4.04
CA HIS A 82 -9.71 -1.91 -2.92
C HIS A 82 -10.96 -1.17 -3.40
N GLY A 83 -12.06 -1.32 -2.65
CA GLY A 83 -13.25 -0.52 -2.85
C GLY A 83 -13.02 0.98 -2.57
N ALA A 84 -13.80 1.84 -3.22
CA ALA A 84 -13.79 3.30 -3.01
C ALA A 84 -14.49 3.71 -1.68
N ASP A 85 -15.09 2.77 -0.98
CA ASP A 85 -15.99 2.95 0.15
C ASP A 85 -15.26 2.99 1.48
N GLY A 86 -14.66 4.14 1.79
CA GLY A 86 -14.51 4.64 3.17
C GLY A 86 -13.71 3.80 4.16
N SER A 87 -13.06 2.72 3.73
CA SER A 87 -12.24 1.82 4.56
C SER A 87 -10.83 2.35 4.81
N LEU A 88 -10.61 3.65 4.60
CA LEU A 88 -9.31 4.33 4.73
C LEU A 88 -8.55 4.00 6.02
N PRO A 89 -9.18 4.01 7.23
CA PRO A 89 -8.47 3.62 8.44
C PRO A 89 -8.03 2.14 8.43
N ALA A 90 -8.90 1.24 7.95
CA ALA A 90 -8.60 -0.19 7.87
C ALA A 90 -7.50 -0.48 6.83
N LEU A 91 -7.53 0.19 5.68
CA LEU A 91 -6.46 0.13 4.67
C LEU A 91 -5.13 0.61 5.22
N ALA A 92 -5.13 1.71 5.98
CA ALA A 92 -3.91 2.23 6.59
C ALA A 92 -3.34 1.28 7.66
N ASP A 93 -4.20 0.69 8.49
CA ASP A 93 -3.81 -0.29 9.50
C ASP A 93 -3.27 -1.58 8.85
N PHE A 94 -3.89 -2.04 7.76
CA PHE A 94 -3.39 -3.16 6.96
C PHE A 94 -2.02 -2.87 6.37
N MET A 95 -1.82 -1.71 5.74
CA MET A 95 -0.53 -1.33 5.16
C MET A 95 0.56 -1.22 6.24
N ALA A 96 0.26 -0.63 7.39
CA ALA A 96 1.20 -0.58 8.52
C ALA A 96 1.60 -1.99 8.97
N ALA A 97 0.62 -2.89 9.15
CA ALA A 97 0.87 -4.28 9.51
C ALA A 97 1.68 -5.01 8.43
N TYR A 98 1.40 -4.77 7.14
CA TYR A 98 2.16 -5.34 6.03
C TYR A 98 3.62 -4.87 6.05
N PHE A 99 3.87 -3.59 6.27
CA PHE A 99 5.23 -3.04 6.36
C PHE A 99 6.03 -3.71 7.50
N VAL A 100 5.40 -3.91 8.65
CA VAL A 100 6.06 -4.56 9.79
C VAL A 100 6.25 -6.06 9.59
N HIS A 101 5.22 -6.77 9.16
CA HIS A 101 5.21 -8.23 9.18
C HIS A 101 5.71 -8.88 7.89
N VAL A 102 5.46 -8.26 6.73
CA VAL A 102 5.87 -8.79 5.42
C VAL A 102 7.18 -8.15 4.98
N LEU A 103 7.27 -6.81 5.02
CA LEU A 103 8.48 -6.10 4.59
C LEU A 103 9.60 -6.07 5.65
N ARG A 104 9.28 -6.41 6.90
CA ARG A 104 10.21 -6.39 8.05
C ARG A 104 10.79 -5.00 8.32
N LEU A 105 9.96 -3.97 8.18
CA LEU A 105 10.29 -2.57 8.43
C LEU A 105 9.66 -2.07 9.74
N THR A 106 9.96 -0.83 10.11
CA THR A 106 9.12 -0.07 11.03
C THR A 106 8.01 0.66 10.26
N ASP A 107 6.98 1.11 10.97
CA ASP A 107 5.92 1.97 10.41
C ASP A 107 6.23 3.47 10.56
N ALA A 108 7.47 3.85 10.87
CA ALA A 108 7.82 5.25 11.09
C ALA A 108 7.93 6.02 9.76
N GLU A 109 7.24 7.17 9.65
CA GLU A 109 7.23 8.02 8.44
C GLU A 109 8.65 8.44 8.00
N SER A 110 9.58 8.63 8.95
CA SER A 110 10.98 8.98 8.67
C SER A 110 11.76 7.93 7.87
N ASP A 111 11.26 6.69 7.83
CA ASP A 111 11.91 5.59 7.14
C ASP A 111 11.49 5.52 5.66
N TRP A 112 10.67 6.47 5.19
CA TRP A 112 10.09 6.49 3.86
C TRP A 112 10.37 7.80 3.14
N SER A 113 10.80 7.68 1.88
CA SER A 113 10.79 8.76 0.91
C SER A 113 9.47 8.70 0.14
N VAL A 114 8.81 9.85 -0.03
CA VAL A 114 7.52 9.95 -0.70
C VAL A 114 7.67 10.78 -1.98
N SER A 115 7.15 10.27 -3.09
CA SER A 115 7.01 11.02 -4.34
C SER A 115 5.63 10.81 -4.96
N GLU A 116 5.18 11.78 -5.75
CA GLU A 116 3.86 11.78 -6.37
C GLU A 116 4.02 12.01 -7.87
N GLU A 117 3.24 11.31 -8.70
CA GLU A 117 3.23 11.50 -10.15
C GLU A 117 1.86 11.19 -10.77
N ALA A 118 1.58 11.80 -11.92
CA ALA A 118 0.44 11.44 -12.77
C ALA A 118 0.80 10.23 -13.63
N LEU A 119 -0.14 9.31 -13.81
CA LEU A 119 -0.02 8.08 -14.59
C LEU A 119 -0.48 8.26 -16.05
#